data_AF-A0A661ZEY4-F1
#
_entry.id   AF-A0A661ZEY4-F1
#
_cell.length_a   1.000
_cell.length_b   1.000
_cell.length_c   1.000
_cell.angle_alpha   90.00
_cell.angle_beta   90.00
_cell.angle_gamma   90.00
#
_symmetry.space_group_name_H-M   'P 1'
#
loop_
_entity.id
_entity.type
_entity.pdbx_description
1 polymer ?
#
loop_
_entity_poly.entity_id
_entity_poly.type
_entity_poly.pdbx_seq_one_letter_code
_entity_poly.pdbx_strand_id
1 'polypeptide(L)'
;DKYYIDEIDSFVAELRYSGLKFEVLNNNLNLHSAYTNAKIFKLSKDFEEVEASLAYGNIYIDVEAGASYKFEGEAKYGNVNIDSGERLSKTKENNYVRVWGTVGSSAKSSMKLITKYGNCTIE
;
A
#
# COMPACT_ATOMS: atom_id res chain seq x y z
N ASP A 1 -17.19 -9.01 -5.49
CA ASP A 1 -18.00 -8.29 -4.47
C ASP A 1 -17.35 -6.98 -4.06
N LYS A 2 -17.96 -6.23 -3.12
CA LYS A 2 -17.34 -5.05 -2.52
C LYS A 2 -17.51 -5.10 -1.00
N TYR A 3 -16.41 -4.97 -0.28
CA TYR A 3 -16.41 -4.90 1.17
C TYR A 3 -16.06 -3.49 1.60
N TYR A 4 -16.89 -2.96 2.49
CA TYR A 4 -16.72 -1.67 3.13
C TYR A 4 -16.54 -1.95 4.61
N ILE A 5 -15.39 -1.56 5.14
CA ILE A 5 -14.98 -1.78 6.51
C ILE A 5 -14.78 -0.40 7.08
N ASP A 6 -15.54 -0.07 8.13
CA ASP A 6 -15.44 1.23 8.78
C ASP A 6 -14.09 1.31 9.50
N GLU A 7 -13.92 0.54 10.57
CA GLU A 7 -12.66 0.43 11.29
C GLU A 7 -12.28 -1.03 11.48
N ILE A 8 -10.98 -1.32 11.34
CA ILE A 8 -10.42 -2.63 11.67
C ILE A 8 -8.98 -2.48 12.14
N ASP A 9 -8.58 -3.36 13.06
CA ASP A 9 -7.20 -3.41 13.52
C ASP A 9 -6.30 -4.12 12.51
N SER A 10 -6.63 -5.36 12.20
CA SER A 10 -5.83 -6.24 11.35
C SER A 10 -6.72 -6.97 10.34
N PHE A 11 -6.30 -7.04 9.08
CA PHE A 11 -7.04 -7.72 8.01
C PHE A 11 -6.13 -8.61 7.17
N VAL A 12 -6.55 -9.86 6.98
CA VAL A 12 -5.86 -10.84 6.14
C VAL A 12 -6.85 -11.41 5.13
N ALA A 13 -6.51 -11.38 3.84
CA ALA A 13 -7.38 -11.95 2.82
C ALA A 13 -6.65 -12.40 1.55
N GLU A 14 -7.13 -13.51 0.99
CA GLU A 14 -6.86 -13.93 -0.39
C GLU A 14 -8.15 -13.80 -1.20
N LEU A 15 -8.14 -12.95 -2.23
CA LEU A 15 -9.33 -12.58 -2.98
C LEU A 15 -9.11 -12.73 -4.48
N ARG A 16 -10.17 -13.02 -5.23
CA ARG A 16 -10.07 -13.09 -6.70
C ARG A 16 -10.63 -11.87 -7.43
N TYR A 17 -11.80 -11.36 -7.02
CA TYR A 17 -12.55 -10.32 -7.74
C TYR A 17 -13.33 -9.37 -6.81
N SER A 18 -12.71 -8.90 -5.72
CA SER A 18 -13.41 -8.12 -4.70
C SER A 18 -12.78 -6.75 -4.48
N GLY A 19 -13.60 -5.71 -4.39
CA GLY A 19 -13.14 -4.39 -3.98
C GLY A 19 -13.04 -4.31 -2.45
N LEU A 20 -12.01 -3.64 -1.94
CA LEU A 20 -11.82 -3.39 -0.52
C LEU A 20 -11.75 -1.89 -0.26
N LYS A 21 -12.53 -1.42 0.69
CA LYS A 21 -12.46 -0.06 1.22
C LYS A 21 -12.44 -0.13 2.75
N PHE A 22 -11.44 0.50 3.33
CA PHE A 22 -11.27 0.71 4.77
C PHE A 22 -11.35 2.21 5.05
N GLU A 23 -12.22 2.66 5.96
CA GLU A 23 -12.14 4.04 6.45
C GLU A 23 -10.91 4.17 7.37
N VAL A 24 -10.71 3.21 8.28
CA VAL A 24 -9.54 3.16 9.18
C VAL A 24 -8.95 1.75 9.25
N LEU A 25 -7.63 1.65 9.04
CA LEU A 25 -6.84 0.46 9.35
C LEU A 25 -5.78 0.81 10.40
N ASN A 26 -5.82 0.15 11.56
CA ASN A 26 -4.96 0.55 12.68
C ASN A 26 -3.59 -0.13 12.68
N ASN A 27 -3.47 -1.38 12.23
CA ASN A 27 -2.26 -2.15 12.51
C ASN A 27 -1.73 -2.94 11.31
N ASN A 28 -2.43 -4.00 10.88
CA ASN A 28 -1.88 -4.95 9.91
C ASN A 28 -2.75 -5.16 8.68
N LEU A 29 -2.13 -5.21 7.51
CA LEU A 29 -2.74 -5.71 6.28
C LEU A 29 -1.88 -6.80 5.67
N ASN A 30 -2.49 -7.94 5.36
CA ASN A 30 -1.92 -8.92 4.43
C ASN A 30 -2.95 -9.26 3.35
N LEU A 31 -2.70 -8.78 2.13
CA LEU A 31 -3.63 -8.88 1.02
C LEU A 31 -2.99 -9.51 -0.22
N HIS A 32 -3.55 -10.62 -0.68
CA HIS A 32 -3.24 -11.18 -1.99
C HIS A 32 -4.48 -11.16 -2.89
N SER A 33 -4.36 -10.62 -4.11
CA SER A 33 -5.49 -10.68 -5.03
C SER A 33 -5.15 -10.69 -6.52
N ALA A 34 -5.97 -11.40 -7.30
CA ALA A 34 -5.91 -11.34 -8.76
C ALA A 34 -6.48 -10.03 -9.30
N TYR A 35 -7.69 -9.64 -8.88
CA TYR A 35 -8.37 -8.42 -9.33
C TYR A 35 -9.02 -7.71 -8.14
N THR A 36 -8.47 -6.56 -7.77
CA THR A 36 -8.90 -5.80 -6.58
C THR A 36 -8.58 -4.33 -6.77
N ASN A 37 -9.44 -3.45 -6.26
CA ASN A 37 -8.98 -2.11 -5.88
C ASN A 37 -9.07 -2.03 -4.36
N ALA A 38 -7.96 -1.73 -3.70
CA ALA A 38 -7.88 -1.58 -2.26
C ALA A 38 -7.68 -0.10 -1.92
N LYS A 39 -8.55 0.43 -1.06
CA LYS A 39 -8.49 1.81 -0.57
C LYS A 39 -8.46 1.82 0.95
N ILE A 40 -7.45 2.45 1.52
CA ILE A 40 -7.33 2.69 2.95
C ILE A 40 -7.33 4.22 3.11
N PHE A 41 -8.43 4.77 3.62
CA PHE A 41 -8.56 6.24 3.77
C PHE A 41 -7.84 6.78 4.99
N LYS A 42 -7.49 5.91 5.94
CA LYS A 42 -6.60 6.26 7.04
C LYS A 42 -5.86 5.02 7.49
N LEU A 43 -4.56 4.98 7.24
CA LEU A 43 -3.63 4.07 7.90
C LEU A 43 -3.08 4.78 9.13
N SER A 44 -3.28 4.19 10.32
CA SER A 44 -2.69 4.70 11.56
C SER A 44 -1.18 4.90 11.41
N LYS A 45 -0.63 5.98 11.96
CA LYS A 45 0.83 6.24 11.95
C LYS A 45 1.66 5.21 12.73
N ASP A 46 0.99 4.48 13.62
CA ASP A 46 1.56 3.49 14.53
C ASP A 46 1.35 2.04 14.02
N PHE A 47 0.95 1.88 12.75
CA PHE A 47 0.78 0.57 12.13
C PHE A 47 2.06 -0.28 12.22
N GLU A 48 1.94 -1.61 12.15
CA GLU A 48 3.11 -2.49 12.20
C GLU A 48 3.51 -2.95 10.79
N GLU A 49 2.59 -3.55 10.04
CA GLU A 49 2.89 -4.11 8.73
C GLU A 49 1.74 -3.93 7.72
N VAL A 50 2.08 -3.49 6.51
CA VAL A 50 1.15 -3.45 5.38
C VAL A 50 1.79 -4.15 4.20
N GLU A 51 1.31 -5.35 3.88
CA GLU A 51 1.68 -6.10 2.69
C GLU A 51 0.49 -6.29 1.76
N ALA A 52 0.65 -5.90 0.49
CA ALA A 52 -0.36 -6.12 -0.53
C ALA A 52 0.26 -6.50 -1.87
N SER A 53 -0.24 -7.58 -2.47
CA SER A 53 0.22 -8.09 -3.77
C SER A 53 -0.98 -8.31 -4.71
N LEU A 54 -1.08 -7.49 -5.75
CA LEU A 54 -2.17 -7.52 -6.72
C LEU A 54 -1.69 -7.86 -8.14
N ALA A 55 -2.41 -8.71 -8.86
CA ALA A 55 -2.15 -8.90 -10.30
C ALA A 55 -2.73 -7.75 -11.14
N TYR A 56 -3.98 -7.37 -10.88
CA TYR A 56 -4.66 -6.25 -11.52
C TYR A 56 -5.37 -5.42 -10.47
N GLY A 57 -5.04 -4.14 -10.38
CA GLY A 57 -5.58 -3.35 -9.29
C GLY A 57 -4.76 -2.16 -8.86
N ASN A 58 -5.45 -1.18 -8.31
CA ASN A 58 -4.82 -0.06 -7.64
C ASN A 58 -4.85 -0.24 -6.12
N ILE A 59 -3.79 0.23 -5.49
CA ILE A 59 -3.69 0.37 -4.03
C ILE A 59 -3.62 1.87 -3.75
N TYR A 60 -4.52 2.35 -2.92
CA TYR A 60 -4.52 3.72 -2.39
C TYR A 60 -4.47 3.66 -0.87
N ILE A 61 -3.53 4.40 -0.28
CA ILE A 61 -3.35 4.50 1.17
C ILE A 61 -3.09 5.96 1.51
N ASP A 62 -3.93 6.53 2.36
CA ASP A 62 -3.67 7.80 3.04
C ASP A 62 -3.09 7.47 4.42
N VAL A 63 -1.82 7.85 4.64
CA VAL A 63 -1.07 7.52 5.84
C VAL A 63 -1.14 8.70 6.81
N GLU A 64 -1.55 8.43 8.05
CA GLU A 64 -1.62 9.48 9.07
C GLU A 64 -0.27 10.21 9.22
N ALA A 65 -0.34 11.54 9.25
CA ALA A 65 0.84 12.40 9.30
C ALA A 65 1.76 12.06 10.49
N GLY A 66 3.07 12.08 10.24
CA GLY A 66 4.09 11.76 11.23
C GLY A 66 4.42 10.26 11.34
N ALA A 67 3.82 9.41 10.51
CA ALA A 67 4.21 8.01 10.39
C ALA A 67 5.69 7.85 9.98
N SER A 68 6.31 6.77 10.46
CA SER A 68 7.69 6.42 10.14
C SER A 68 7.81 4.94 9.83
N TYR A 69 8.13 4.62 8.57
CA TYR A 69 8.06 3.25 8.08
C TYR A 69 9.09 3.01 6.98
N LYS A 70 9.48 1.74 6.85
CA LYS A 70 10.22 1.26 5.68
C LYS A 70 9.24 1.04 4.55
N PHE A 71 9.53 1.61 3.38
CA PHE A 71 8.68 1.52 2.21
C PHE A 71 9.36 0.74 1.09
N GLU A 72 8.58 -0.13 0.44
CA GLU A 72 8.91 -0.77 -0.82
C GLU A 72 7.65 -0.85 -1.69
N GLY A 73 7.62 -0.09 -2.77
CA GLY A 73 6.55 -0.12 -3.76
C GLY A 73 7.06 -0.60 -5.11
N GLU A 74 6.33 -1.50 -5.75
CA GLU A 74 6.63 -2.06 -7.07
C GLU A 74 5.41 -2.04 -8.00
N ALA A 75 5.61 -1.60 -9.23
CA ALA A 75 4.60 -1.64 -10.28
C ALA A 75 5.20 -2.12 -11.61
N LYS A 76 4.70 -3.22 -12.21
CA LYS A 76 5.25 -3.74 -13.49
C LYS A 76 4.70 -3.06 -14.75
N TYR A 77 3.44 -2.64 -14.74
CA TYR A 77 2.77 -1.96 -15.85
C TYR A 77 1.91 -0.85 -15.26
N GLY A 78 2.57 0.06 -14.53
CA GLY A 78 1.94 1.15 -13.80
C GLY A 78 2.98 2.01 -13.10
N ASN A 79 2.59 2.64 -12.00
CA ASN A 79 3.47 3.56 -11.28
C ASN A 79 3.32 3.42 -9.76
N VAL A 80 4.33 3.93 -9.06
CA VAL A 80 4.35 4.09 -7.60
C VAL A 80 4.51 5.58 -7.32
N ASN A 81 3.48 6.17 -6.73
CA ASN A 81 3.43 7.58 -6.34
C ASN A 81 3.38 7.68 -4.82
N ILE A 82 4.23 8.52 -4.25
CA ILE A 82 4.29 8.77 -2.81
C ILE A 82 4.64 10.23 -2.56
N ASP A 83 3.80 10.94 -1.83
CA ASP A 83 3.93 12.39 -1.64
C ASP A 83 5.08 12.75 -0.69
N SER A 84 5.33 11.93 0.33
CA SER A 84 6.45 12.11 1.28
C SER A 84 7.81 11.63 0.76
N GLY A 85 7.97 11.53 -0.58
CA GLY A 85 9.00 10.72 -1.24
C GLY A 85 10.35 11.39 -1.52
N GLU A 86 10.59 12.64 -1.10
CA GLU A 86 11.77 13.43 -1.54
C GLU A 86 13.14 12.77 -1.27
N ARG A 87 13.22 11.79 -0.37
CA ARG A 87 14.45 11.06 -0.03
C ARG A 87 14.46 9.58 -0.44
N LEU A 88 13.42 9.11 -1.14
CA LEU A 88 13.31 7.70 -1.51
C LEU A 88 14.12 7.38 -2.77
N SER A 89 14.69 6.18 -2.79
CA SER A 89 15.32 5.65 -3.98
C SER A 89 14.25 5.23 -4.98
N LYS A 90 14.50 5.47 -6.27
CA LYS A 90 13.59 5.14 -7.35
C LYS A 90 14.34 4.61 -8.56
N THR A 91 13.82 3.52 -9.12
CA THR A 91 14.28 2.98 -10.40
C THR A 91 13.09 2.77 -11.32
N LYS A 92 13.30 3.05 -12.61
CA LYS A 92 12.33 2.77 -13.67
C LYS A 92 13.04 2.08 -14.83
N GLU A 93 12.68 0.84 -15.09
CA GLU A 93 13.26 0.01 -16.15
C GLU A 93 12.15 -0.59 -17.00
N ASN A 94 12.13 -0.23 -18.29
CA ASN A 94 11.06 -0.61 -19.21
C ASN A 94 9.67 -0.23 -18.65
N ASN A 95 8.86 -1.23 -18.32
CA ASN A 95 7.52 -1.04 -17.76
C ASN A 95 7.52 -1.06 -16.22
N TYR A 96 8.62 -1.48 -15.59
CA TYR A 96 8.72 -1.67 -14.15
C TYR A 96 9.19 -0.39 -13.44
N VAL A 97 8.52 -0.07 -12.34
CA VAL A 97 8.86 1.02 -11.41
C VAL A 97 9.03 0.40 -10.02
N ARG A 98 10.11 0.78 -9.34
CA ARG A 98 10.34 0.47 -7.92
C ARG A 98 10.69 1.75 -7.18
N VAL A 99 10.11 1.93 -6.00
CA VAL A 99 10.41 3.01 -5.07
C VAL A 99 10.63 2.41 -3.70
N TRP A 100 11.71 2.76 -3.02
CA TRP A 100 12.03 2.19 -1.70
C TRP A 100 12.86 3.12 -0.84
N GLY A 101 12.83 2.87 0.46
CA GLY A 101 13.61 3.61 1.45
C GLY A 101 12.87 3.74 2.78
N THR A 102 13.22 4.76 3.54
CA THR A 102 12.59 5.07 4.82
C THR A 102 11.82 6.37 4.70
N VAL A 103 10.54 6.35 5.08
CA VAL A 103 9.71 7.54 5.29
C VAL A 103 9.78 7.90 6.79
N GLY A 104 9.90 9.19 7.11
CA GLY A 104 10.05 9.66 8.49
C GLY A 104 11.43 9.38 9.09
N SER A 105 11.50 9.29 10.42
CA SER A 105 12.71 8.99 11.19
C SER A 105 12.47 7.83 12.16
N SER A 106 13.45 6.94 12.34
CA SER A 106 13.36 5.79 13.27
C SER A 106 12.24 4.78 12.97
N ALA A 107 12.09 4.38 11.71
CA ALA A 107 11.05 3.45 11.25
C ALA A 107 11.10 2.08 11.96
N LYS A 108 9.98 1.70 12.56
CA LYS A 108 9.72 0.34 13.10
C LYS A 108 8.75 -0.44 12.24
N SER A 109 7.83 0.25 11.58
CA SER A 109 6.81 -0.30 10.71
C SER A 109 7.32 -0.58 9.30
N SER A 110 6.61 -1.41 8.55
CA SER A 110 6.97 -1.71 7.16
C SER A 110 5.76 -1.76 6.22
N MET A 111 5.94 -1.22 5.02
CA MET A 111 4.92 -1.18 3.97
C MET A 111 5.51 -1.70 2.67
N LYS A 112 4.93 -2.78 2.15
CA LYS A 112 5.33 -3.43 0.90
C LYS A 112 4.13 -3.60 -0.02
N LEU A 113 4.14 -2.90 -1.15
CA LEU A 113 3.02 -2.86 -2.09
C LEU A 113 3.48 -3.27 -3.48
N ILE A 114 2.91 -4.34 -4.02
CA ILE A 114 3.25 -4.87 -5.34
C ILE A 114 1.99 -4.91 -6.20
N THR A 115 2.06 -4.33 -7.39
CA THR A 115 1.03 -4.50 -8.43
C THR A 115 1.64 -4.82 -9.80
N LYS A 116 1.04 -5.77 -10.54
CA LYS A 116 1.48 -6.03 -11.92
C LYS A 116 0.84 -5.04 -12.90
N TYR A 117 -0.48 -4.86 -12.84
CA TYR A 117 -1.23 -3.92 -13.70
C TYR A 117 -2.08 -2.99 -12.84
N GLY A 118 -1.55 -1.80 -12.57
CA GLY A 118 -2.20 -0.79 -11.76
C GLY A 118 -1.17 0.05 -11.02
N ASN A 119 -1.65 0.92 -10.14
CA ASN A 119 -0.79 1.89 -9.45
C ASN A 119 -0.83 1.69 -7.94
N CYS A 120 0.28 2.01 -7.29
CA CYS A 120 0.34 2.25 -5.85
C CYS A 120 0.38 3.76 -5.65
N THR A 121 -0.56 4.30 -4.88
CA THR A 121 -0.61 5.72 -4.50
C THR A 121 -0.65 5.82 -2.98
N ILE A 122 0.30 6.57 -2.44
CA ILE A 122 0.48 6.79 -1.02
C ILE A 122 0.49 8.30 -0.79
N GLU A 123 -0.42 8.79 0.04
CA GLU A 123 -0.55 10.19 0.43
C GLU A 123 -0.14 10.36 1.90
#